data_AF-A0AAN8BRV7-F1
#
_entry.id   AF-A0AAN8BRV7-F1
#
_cell.length_a   1.000
_cell.length_b   1.000
_cell.length_c   1.000
_cell.angle_alpha   90.00
_cell.angle_beta   90.00
_cell.angle_gamma   90.00
#
_symmetry.space_group_name_H-M   'P 1'
#
loop_
_entity.id
_entity.type
_entity.pdbx_description
1 polymer ?
#
loop_
_entity_poly.entity_id
_entity_poly.type
_entity_poly.pdbx_seq_one_letter_code
_entity_poly.pdbx_strand_id
1 'polypeptide(L)'
;MMYLEERRLVHRDLAARNVLVKSPNHIKITDFGLARLLDVNEKEYNADGGKMPIKWMALECIHYRKFTHQSDVWSYGVTIWEVMTFGGKPYDGISIREIPDLLEKGERLPQPPISTIDVYMVMVKCR
;
A
#
# COMPACT_ATOMS: atom_id res chain seq x y z
N MET A 1 -6.57 -3.62 8.68
CA MET A 1 -6.18 -4.56 7.61
C MET A 1 -6.38 -6.01 8.02
N MET A 2 -5.90 -6.46 9.19
CA MET A 2 -6.14 -7.81 9.72
C MET A 2 -7.60 -8.30 9.58
N TYR A 3 -8.59 -7.48 9.97
CA TYR A 3 -10.01 -7.83 9.79
C TYR A 3 -10.40 -8.11 8.32
N LEU A 4 -9.82 -7.41 7.34
CA LEU A 4 -10.09 -7.66 5.92
C LEU A 4 -9.46 -8.98 5.47
N GLU A 5 -8.23 -9.26 5.91
CA GLU A 5 -7.54 -10.52 5.65
C GLU A 5 -8.29 -11.72 6.24
N GLU A 6 -8.77 -11.63 7.49
CA GLU A 6 -9.62 -12.66 8.11
C GLU A 6 -10.91 -12.91 7.32
N ARG A 7 -11.40 -11.89 6.61
CA ARG A 7 -12.55 -11.97 5.71
C ARG A 7 -12.17 -12.31 4.27
N ARG A 8 -10.90 -12.66 4.01
CA ARG A 8 -10.36 -12.99 2.69
C ARG A 8 -10.52 -11.86 1.66
N LEU A 9 -10.54 -10.62 2.12
CA LEU A 9 -10.71 -9.43 1.29
C LEU A 9 -9.36 -8.74 1.10
N VAL A 10 -8.92 -8.61 -0.15
CA VAL A 10 -7.75 -7.79 -0.55
C VAL A 10 -8.25 -6.41 -0.95
N HIS A 11 -7.71 -5.35 -0.37
CA HIS A 11 -8.18 -3.98 -0.58
C HIS A 11 -7.68 -3.36 -1.89
N ARG A 12 -6.41 -3.57 -2.24
CA ARG A 12 -5.79 -3.15 -3.52
C ARG A 12 -5.64 -1.64 -3.76
N ASP A 13 -6.09 -0.80 -2.83
CA ASP A 13 -5.99 0.66 -2.91
C ASP A 13 -5.88 1.29 -1.52
N LEU A 14 -5.09 0.68 -0.64
CA LEU A 14 -4.83 1.27 0.67
C LEU A 14 -3.87 2.46 0.52
N ALA A 15 -4.32 3.63 0.98
CA ALA A 15 -3.58 4.88 0.98
C ALA A 15 -4.18 5.82 2.04
N ALA A 16 -3.45 6.86 2.47
CA ALA A 16 -3.97 7.81 3.45
C ALA A 16 -5.28 8.48 3.00
N ARG A 17 -5.44 8.75 1.69
CA ARG A 17 -6.69 9.27 1.10
C ARG A 17 -7.91 8.37 1.30
N ASN A 18 -7.70 7.07 1.49
CA ASN A 18 -8.72 6.04 1.66
C ASN A 18 -8.87 5.63 3.14
N VAL A 19 -8.44 6.51 4.05
CA VAL A 19 -8.65 6.40 5.49
C VAL A 19 -9.41 7.64 5.97
N LEU A 20 -10.62 7.43 6.48
CA LEU A 20 -11.50 8.49 6.99
C LEU A 20 -11.29 8.68 8.49
N VAL A 21 -11.28 9.94 8.92
CA VAL A 21 -11.22 10.32 10.33
C VAL A 21 -12.64 10.46 10.87
N LYS A 22 -13.08 9.53 11.72
CA LYS A 22 -14.34 9.65 12.46
C LYS A 22 -14.21 10.63 13.63
N SER A 23 -13.05 10.59 14.29
CA SER A 23 -12.63 11.49 15.38
C SER A 23 -11.11 11.46 15.48
N PRO A 24 -10.43 12.39 16.19
CA PRO A 24 -8.97 12.44 16.26
C PRO A 24 -8.28 11.10 16.59
N ASN A 25 -8.91 10.27 17.43
CA ASN A 25 -8.37 8.96 17.84
C ASN A 25 -9.10 7.77 17.20
N HIS A 26 -9.92 7.98 16.17
CA HIS A 26 -10.70 6.93 15.52
C HIS A 26 -10.73 7.14 14.02
N ILE A 27 -10.04 6.26 13.31
CA ILE A 27 -9.99 6.21 11.85
C ILE A 27 -10.69 4.96 11.31
N LYS A 28 -11.12 5.01 10.04
CA LYS A 28 -11.76 3.90 9.34
C LYS A 28 -11.27 3.83 7.91
N ILE A 29 -10.94 2.62 7.45
CA ILE A 29 -10.59 2.35 6.06
C ILE A 29 -11.86 2.41 5.20
N THR A 30 -11.75 2.96 3.99
CA THR A 30 -12.84 3.12 3.02
C THR A 30 -12.37 2.80 1.60
N ASP A 31 -13.26 2.99 0.62
CA ASP A 31 -13.02 2.82 -0.81
C ASP A 31 -12.68 1.38 -1.23
N PHE A 32 -13.71 0.54 -1.18
CA PHE A 32 -13.64 -0.86 -1.58
C PHE A 32 -13.92 -1.08 -3.09
N GLY A 33 -13.89 -0.03 -3.92
CA GLY A 33 -14.20 -0.13 -5.36
C GLY A 33 -13.24 -1.06 -6.11
N LEU A 34 -11.98 -1.10 -5.68
CA LEU A 34 -10.96 -2.03 -6.19
C LEU A 34 -10.84 -3.31 -5.36
N ALA A 35 -11.48 -3.41 -4.21
CA ALA A 35 -11.35 -4.56 -3.32
C ALA A 35 -11.87 -5.84 -3.96
N ARG A 36 -11.27 -6.98 -3.59
CA ARG A 36 -11.64 -8.30 -4.11
C ARG A 36 -11.71 -9.32 -2.99
N LEU A 37 -12.78 -10.09 -2.98
CA LEU A 37 -12.96 -11.25 -2.11
C LEU A 37 -12.29 -12.43 -2.80
N LEU A 38 -11.35 -13.07 -2.12
CA LEU A 38 -10.69 -14.28 -2.60
C LEU A 38 -11.58 -15.49 -2.31
N ASP A 39 -11.78 -16.34 -3.32
CA ASP A 39 -12.47 -17.62 -3.13
C ASP A 39 -11.69 -18.50 -2.14
N VAL A 40 -12.37 -19.46 -1.49
CA VAL A 40 -11.81 -20.27 -0.38
C VAL A 40 -10.47 -20.94 -0.72
N ASN A 41 -10.26 -21.29 -1.99
CA ASN A 41 -9.07 -21.98 -2.46
C ASN A 41 -8.02 -21.03 -3.07
N GLU A 42 -8.33 -19.74 -3.21
CA GLU A 42 -7.43 -18.74 -3.78
C GLU A 42 -6.55 -18.10 -2.70
N LYS A 43 -5.31 -17.77 -3.09
CA LYS A 43 -4.36 -17.03 -2.24
C LYS A 43 -4.00 -15.66 -2.81
N GLU A 44 -4.32 -15.44 -4.08
CA GLU A 44 -4.02 -14.23 -4.82
C GLU A 44 -5.17 -13.93 -5.78
N TYR A 45 -5.34 -12.65 -6.09
CA TYR A 45 -6.21 -12.18 -7.16
C TYR A 45 -5.36 -11.66 -8.31
N ASN A 46 -5.63 -12.14 -9.53
CA ASN A 46 -4.99 -11.67 -10.76
C ASN A 46 -5.94 -10.67 -11.44
N ALA A 47 -5.52 -9.42 -11.59
CA ALA A 47 -6.39 -8.36 -12.09
C ALA A 47 -6.31 -8.15 -13.60
N ASP A 48 -7.48 -8.01 -14.23
CA ASP A 48 -7.61 -7.60 -15.63
C ASP A 48 -7.61 -6.07 -15.77
N GLY A 49 -6.74 -5.54 -16.62
CA GLY A 49 -6.76 -4.11 -17.00
C GLY A 49 -6.69 -3.11 -15.84
N GLY A 50 -7.08 -1.87 -16.15
CA GLY A 50 -7.42 -0.85 -15.15
C GLY A 50 -6.33 0.15 -14.79
N LYS A 51 -6.78 1.32 -14.33
CA LYS A 51 -5.92 2.30 -13.65
C LYS A 51 -5.62 1.79 -12.25
N MET A 52 -4.36 1.90 -11.83
CA MET A 52 -3.90 1.42 -10.52
C MET A 52 -3.03 2.47 -9.82
N PRO A 53 -3.01 2.51 -8.48
CA PRO A 53 -2.26 3.49 -7.69
C PRO A 53 -0.77 3.10 -7.59
N ILE A 54 -0.03 3.13 -8.70
CA ILE A 54 1.34 2.58 -8.83
C ILE A 54 2.27 2.91 -7.65
N LYS A 55 2.24 4.14 -7.13
CA LYS A 55 3.12 4.60 -6.03
C LYS A 55 2.83 3.95 -4.66
N TRP A 56 1.72 3.24 -4.50
CA TRP A 56 1.34 2.47 -3.31
C TRP A 56 1.44 0.96 -3.50
N MET A 57 1.75 0.50 -4.72
CA MET A 57 1.67 -0.90 -5.06
C MET A 57 2.97 -1.64 -4.77
N ALA A 58 2.82 -2.89 -4.33
CA ALA A 58 3.92 -3.84 -4.28
C ALA A 58 4.45 -4.15 -5.70
N LEU A 59 5.73 -4.51 -5.79
CA LEU A 59 6.42 -4.70 -7.07
C LEU A 59 5.76 -5.81 -7.91
N GLU A 60 5.34 -6.90 -7.28
CA GLU A 60 4.63 -8.01 -7.93
C GLU A 60 3.24 -7.60 -8.45
N CYS A 61 2.57 -6.63 -7.81
CA CYS A 61 1.32 -6.06 -8.33
C CYS A 61 1.58 -5.22 -9.58
N ILE A 62 2.70 -4.50 -9.62
CA ILE A 62 3.07 -3.63 -10.74
C ILE A 62 3.41 -4.48 -11.98
N HIS A 63 4.25 -5.51 -11.83
CA HIS A 63 4.67 -6.34 -12.96
C HIS A 63 3.61 -7.35 -13.40
N TYR A 64 2.99 -8.03 -12.44
CA TYR A 64 2.21 -9.24 -12.71
C TYR A 64 0.73 -9.08 -12.38
N ARG A 65 0.32 -7.94 -11.81
CA ARG A 65 -1.06 -7.70 -11.34
C ARG A 65 -1.56 -8.77 -10.38
N LYS A 66 -0.65 -9.30 -9.57
CA LYS A 66 -0.91 -10.27 -8.51
C LYS A 66 -1.13 -9.54 -7.21
N PHE A 67 -2.34 -9.63 -6.67
CA PHE A 67 -2.74 -8.97 -5.44
C PHE A 67 -2.98 -9.99 -4.34
N THR A 68 -2.40 -9.76 -3.18
CA THR A 68 -2.48 -10.61 -1.99
C THR A 68 -2.65 -9.75 -0.73
N HIS A 69 -2.90 -10.37 0.41
CA HIS A 69 -2.84 -9.66 1.69
C HIS A 69 -1.45 -9.04 1.95
N GLN A 70 -0.36 -9.67 1.48
CA GLN A 70 0.99 -9.10 1.57
C GLN A 70 1.15 -7.83 0.72
N SER A 71 0.56 -7.80 -0.46
CA SER A 71 0.57 -6.57 -1.26
C SER A 71 -0.16 -5.39 -0.58
N ASP A 72 -1.20 -5.68 0.21
CA ASP A 72 -1.85 -4.67 1.05
C ASP A 72 -0.94 -4.23 2.22
N VAL A 73 -0.06 -5.11 2.72
CA VAL A 73 0.97 -4.77 3.72
C VAL A 73 2.00 -3.80 3.12
N TRP A 74 2.41 -3.98 1.86
CA TRP A 74 3.23 -2.99 1.16
C TRP A 74 2.55 -1.62 1.11
N SER A 75 1.29 -1.58 0.67
CA SER A 75 0.50 -0.33 0.62
C SER A 75 0.32 0.29 2.00
N TYR A 76 0.22 -0.53 3.06
CA TYR A 76 0.20 -0.07 4.44
C TYR A 76 1.51 0.63 4.84
N GLY A 77 2.68 0.11 4.43
CA GLY A 77 3.97 0.77 4.64
C GLY A 77 4.04 2.16 4.00
N VAL A 78 3.55 2.29 2.77
CA VAL A 78 3.44 3.60 2.08
C VAL A 78 2.44 4.51 2.80
N THR A 79 1.32 3.97 3.27
CA THR A 79 0.30 4.74 4.02
C THR A 79 0.84 5.29 5.35
N ILE A 80 1.62 4.49 6.09
CA ILE A 80 2.31 4.97 7.29
C ILE A 80 3.28 6.09 6.92
N TRP A 81 4.04 5.93 5.83
CA TRP A 81 4.97 6.96 5.38
C TRP A 81 4.26 8.29 5.08
N GLU A 82 3.09 8.26 4.44
CA GLU A 82 2.26 9.46 4.22
C GLU A 82 1.87 10.13 5.56
N VAL A 83 1.43 9.34 6.54
CA VAL A 83 1.05 9.85 7.87
C VAL A 83 2.25 10.50 8.57
N MET A 84 3.40 9.82 8.56
CA MET A 84 4.62 10.28 9.22
C MET A 84 5.28 11.48 8.51
N THR A 85 4.86 11.80 7.29
CA THR A 85 5.28 12.99 6.54
C THR A 85 4.21 14.08 6.51
N PHE A 86 3.13 13.93 7.30
CA PHE A 86 1.99 14.85 7.33
C PHE A 86 1.32 15.04 5.95
N GLY A 87 1.18 13.95 5.20
CA GLY A 87 0.55 13.93 3.87
C GLY A 87 1.53 14.16 2.73
N GLY A 88 2.81 13.80 2.91
CA GLY A 88 3.79 13.83 1.82
C GLY A 88 3.35 12.97 0.64
N LYS A 89 3.72 13.37 -0.57
CA LYS A 89 3.47 12.59 -1.78
C LYS A 89 4.54 11.50 -1.91
N PRO A 90 4.19 10.20 -1.92
CA PRO A 90 5.18 9.16 -2.13
C PRO A 90 5.91 9.37 -3.47
N TYR A 91 7.24 9.24 -3.47
CA TYR A 91 8.07 9.41 -4.67
C TYR A 91 7.76 10.73 -5.40
N ASP A 92 7.67 11.85 -4.68
CA ASP A 92 7.32 13.14 -5.28
C ASP A 92 8.31 13.52 -6.40
N GLY A 93 7.80 14.13 -7.47
CA GLY A 93 8.59 14.46 -8.66
C GLY A 93 9.00 13.28 -9.55
N ILE A 94 8.85 12.03 -9.11
CA ILE A 94 9.20 10.83 -9.88
C ILE A 94 8.01 10.38 -10.74
N SER A 95 8.26 10.07 -12.01
CA SER A 95 7.24 9.55 -12.92
C SER A 95 6.78 8.16 -12.49
N ILE A 96 5.48 7.88 -12.63
CA ILE A 96 4.92 6.53 -12.35
C ILE A 96 5.60 5.43 -13.18
N ARG A 97 6.19 5.78 -14.33
CA ARG A 97 6.88 4.84 -15.22
C ARG A 97 8.24 4.41 -14.69
N GLU A 98 8.85 5.21 -13.82
CA GLU A 98 10.19 4.96 -13.26
C GLU A 98 10.13 4.19 -11.94
N ILE A 99 8.95 4.11 -11.31
CA ILE A 99 8.74 3.43 -10.03
C ILE A 99 9.20 1.95 -10.04
N PRO A 100 8.88 1.11 -11.06
CA PRO A 100 9.33 -0.28 -11.07
C PRO A 100 10.86 -0.39 -11.00
N ASP A 101 11.57 0.35 -11.87
CA ASP A 101 13.03 0.33 -11.97
C ASP A 101 13.71 0.76 -10.66
N LEU A 102 13.16 1.76 -9.96
CA LEU A 102 13.67 2.20 -8.65
C LEU A 102 13.48 1.11 -7.58
N LEU A 103 12.29 0.50 -7.55
CA LEU A 103 11.98 -0.54 -6.56
C LEU A 103 12.81 -1.81 -6.76
N GLU A 104 13.08 -2.19 -8.02
CA GLU A 104 13.97 -3.30 -8.42
C GLU A 104 15.42 -3.06 -7.97
N LYS A 105 15.90 -1.82 -8.03
CA LYS A 105 17.22 -1.42 -7.49
C LYS A 105 17.28 -1.44 -5.95
N GLY A 106 16.17 -1.72 -5.28
CA GLY A 106 16.07 -1.72 -3.83
C GLY A 106 15.82 -0.35 -3.22
N GLU A 107 15.61 0.70 -4.04
CA GLU A 107 15.29 2.02 -3.54
C GLU A 107 13.92 2.04 -2.87
N ARG A 108 13.80 2.82 -1.79
CA ARG A 108 12.57 2.94 -0.99
C ARG A 108 12.34 4.41 -0.64
N LEU A 109 11.14 4.71 -0.16
CA LEU A 109 10.83 6.04 0.38
C LEU A 109 11.81 6.40 1.51
N PRO A 110 12.29 7.64 1.60
CA PRO A 110 13.26 8.05 2.61
C PRO A 110 12.63 8.04 4.02
N GLN A 111 13.46 7.95 5.05
CA GLN A 111 13.00 8.05 6.44
C GLN A 111 12.29 9.40 6.70
N PRO A 112 11.03 9.41 7.16
CA PRO A 112 10.37 10.66 7.56
C PRO A 112 11.12 11.36 8.71
N PRO A 113 11.22 12.71 8.72
CA PRO A 113 12.03 13.44 9.71
C PRO A 113 11.65 13.19 11.17
N ILE A 114 10.37 12.90 11.44
CA ILE A 114 9.85 12.67 12.80
C ILE A 114 9.93 11.19 13.22
N SER A 115 10.32 10.29 12.31
CA SER A 115 10.33 8.86 12.58
C SER A 115 11.66 8.41 13.18
N THR A 116 11.61 7.57 14.22
CA THR A 116 12.80 6.85 14.68
C THR A 116 13.20 5.79 13.67
N ILE A 117 14.43 5.28 13.80
CA ILE A 117 14.91 4.19 12.95
C ILE A 117 14.05 2.93 13.08
N ASP A 118 13.55 2.62 14.29
CA ASP A 118 12.70 1.46 14.52
C ASP A 118 11.39 1.54 13.74
N VAL A 119 10.75 2.73 13.75
CA VAL A 119 9.51 2.96 13.01
C VAL A 119 9.76 2.91 11.51
N TYR A 120 10.87 3.48 11.04
CA TYR A 120 11.24 3.41 9.63
C TYR A 120 11.52 1.96 9.17
N MET A 121 12.21 1.17 10.01
CA MET A 121 12.47 -0.23 9.71
C MET A 121 11.19 -1.08 9.61
N VAL A 122 10.12 -0.71 10.32
CA VAL A 122 8.79 -1.32 10.10
C VAL A 122 8.28 -1.02 8.69
N MET A 123 8.34 0.24 8.23
CA MET A 123 7.91 0.63 6.89
C MET A 123 8.71 -0.09 5.80
N VAL A 124 10.03 -0.23 5.97
CA VAL A 124 10.93 -0.91 5.02
C VAL A 124 10.67 -2.42 4.95
N LYS A 125 10.21 -3.03 6.06
CA LYS A 125 9.88 -4.47 6.14
C LYS A 125 8.52 -4.81 5.55
N CYS A 126 7.64 -3.84 5.31
CA CYS A 126 6.37 -4.06 4.64
C CYS A 126 6.60 -4.61 3.22
N ARG A 127 6.29 -5.89 3.03
CA ARG A 127 6.42 -6.65 1.77
C ARG A 127 5.26 -7.61 1.59
#